data_AF-A0A1E5T204-F1
#
_entry.id   AF-A0A1E5T204-F1
#
_cell.length_a   1.000
_cell.length_b   1.000
_cell.length_c   1.000
_cell.angle_alpha   90.00
_cell.angle_beta   90.00
_cell.angle_gamma   90.00
#
_symmetry.space_group_name_H-M   'P 1'
#
loop_
_entity.id
_entity.type
_entity.pdbx_description
1 polymer ?
#
loop_
_entity_poly.entity_id
_entity_poly.type
_entity_poly.pdbx_seq_one_letter_code
_entity_poly.pdbx_strand_id
1 'polypeptide(L)'
;MEFEEMKKIWDAQNGQAMYAIDETALHNRVINKKQKARRTADLTEKIFIAANFIASAMIIVPTIIKNKVSVSGILMAIVMLVSAGYIIHRRNKRLKTQDNFDESILGDLDNAIATADYQVKFSKTSRFYLLSVVVLSMTALLESGTPWWVLALVAVFFFVTYIAARWEHRTFYASQKRDLRAMREKLVNMENEEPESPIDNMI
;
A
#
# COMPACT_ATOMS: atom_id res chain seq x y z
N MET A 1 -32.67 2.34 42.18
CA MET A 1 -31.42 1.60 41.95
C MET A 1 -31.32 1.38 40.46
N GLU A 2 -30.40 2.11 39.83
CA GLU A 2 -30.18 2.12 38.39
C GLU A 2 -29.55 0.78 37.97
N PHE A 3 -30.07 0.17 36.91
CA PHE A 3 -29.63 -1.15 36.41
C PHE A 3 -28.10 -1.22 36.16
N GLU A 4 -27.47 -0.08 35.91
CA GLU A 4 -26.02 0.04 35.73
C GLU A 4 -25.21 -0.33 36.99
N GLU A 5 -25.71 -0.03 38.19
CA GLU A 5 -25.01 -0.36 39.45
C GLU A 5 -25.04 -1.87 39.72
N MET A 6 -26.16 -2.53 39.43
CA MET A 6 -26.28 -4.00 39.58
C MET A 6 -25.40 -4.74 38.58
N LYS A 7 -25.30 -4.24 37.34
CA LYS A 7 -24.40 -4.81 36.34
C LYS A 7 -22.93 -4.67 36.75
N LYS A 8 -22.55 -3.52 37.31
CA LYS A 8 -21.18 -3.28 37.80
C LYS A 8 -20.77 -4.24 38.92
N ILE A 9 -21.71 -4.60 39.81
CA ILE A 9 -21.46 -5.57 40.89
C ILE A 9 -21.37 -7.00 40.34
N TRP A 10 -22.22 -7.36 39.38
CA TRP A 10 -22.20 -8.67 38.73
C TRP A 10 -20.91 -8.92 37.93
N ASP A 11 -20.46 -7.92 37.19
CA ASP A 11 -19.19 -7.97 36.43
C ASP A 11 -17.98 -8.05 37.39
N ALA A 12 -18.02 -7.34 38.52
CA ALA A 12 -16.97 -7.40 39.55
C ALA A 12 -16.90 -8.75 40.29
N GLN A 13 -18.03 -9.43 40.50
CA GLN A 13 -18.09 -10.73 41.18
C GLN A 13 -17.68 -11.92 40.30
N ASN A 14 -17.82 -11.82 38.97
CA ASN A 14 -17.46 -12.89 38.04
C ASN A 14 -15.99 -12.86 37.58
N GLY A 15 -15.15 -11.96 38.11
CA GLY A 15 -13.73 -11.87 37.76
C GLY A 15 -13.46 -11.48 36.30
N GLN A 16 -14.51 -11.17 35.53
CA GLN A 16 -14.36 -10.56 34.22
C GLN A 16 -14.19 -9.06 34.45
N ALA A 17 -12.94 -8.62 34.51
CA ALA A 17 -12.63 -7.21 34.35
C ALA A 17 -13.45 -6.68 33.17
N MET A 18 -14.18 -5.59 33.38
CA MET A 18 -14.98 -4.89 32.35
C MET A 18 -14.15 -4.50 31.10
N TYR A 19 -12.83 -4.70 31.18
CA TYR A 19 -11.76 -4.50 30.20
C TYR A 19 -10.94 -5.77 29.94
N ALA A 20 -11.53 -6.96 29.99
CA ALA A 20 -10.91 -8.12 29.36
C ALA A 20 -10.95 -7.89 27.84
N ILE A 21 -9.99 -7.10 27.33
CA ILE A 21 -9.74 -6.96 25.91
C ILE A 21 -9.57 -8.38 25.40
N ASP A 22 -10.50 -8.81 24.54
CA ASP A 22 -10.39 -10.09 23.88
C ASP A 22 -9.14 -10.03 22.98
N GLU A 23 -8.03 -10.53 23.52
CA GLU A 23 -6.73 -10.58 22.86
C GLU A 23 -6.84 -11.33 21.52
N THR A 24 -7.71 -12.33 21.46
CA THR A 24 -7.98 -13.10 20.24
C THR A 24 -8.70 -12.23 19.20
N ALA A 25 -9.73 -11.47 19.60
CA ALA A 25 -10.41 -10.54 18.70
C ALA A 25 -9.49 -9.42 18.22
N LEU A 26 -8.61 -8.90 19.10
CA LEU A 26 -7.64 -7.88 18.76
C LEU A 26 -6.57 -8.40 17.80
N HIS A 27 -5.99 -9.57 18.09
CA HIS A 27 -5.02 -10.24 17.24
C HIS A 27 -5.61 -10.55 15.86
N ASN A 28 -6.84 -11.09 15.80
CA ASN A 28 -7.55 -11.32 14.54
C ASN A 28 -7.77 -10.02 13.75
N ARG A 29 -8.07 -8.91 14.41
CA ARG A 29 -8.22 -7.60 13.76
C ARG A 29 -6.88 -7.11 13.18
N VAL A 30 -5.78 -7.32 13.89
CA VAL A 30 -4.42 -6.98 13.42
C VAL A 30 -4.04 -7.85 12.21
N ILE A 31 -4.24 -9.16 12.28
CA ILE A 31 -4.02 -10.09 11.16
C ILE A 31 -4.83 -9.67 9.93
N ASN A 32 -6.12 -9.38 10.10
CA ASN A 32 -6.97 -8.95 9.00
C ASN A 32 -6.47 -7.65 8.34
N LYS A 33 -5.96 -6.71 9.13
CA LYS A 33 -5.36 -5.47 8.61
C LYS A 33 -4.03 -5.70 7.90
N LYS A 34 -3.17 -6.57 8.45
CA LYS A 34 -1.91 -7.03 7.82
C LYS A 34 -2.20 -7.67 6.46
N GLN A 35 -3.14 -8.60 6.41
CA GLN A 35 -3.54 -9.28 5.17
C GLN A 35 -4.13 -8.31 4.15
N LYS A 36 -4.98 -7.36 4.58
CA LYS A 36 -5.52 -6.33 3.68
C LYS A 36 -4.40 -5.47 3.08
N ALA A 37 -3.47 -4.98 3.89
CA ALA A 37 -2.30 -4.23 3.41
C ALA A 37 -1.50 -5.05 2.40
N ARG A 38 -1.20 -6.31 2.71
CA ARG A 38 -0.46 -7.21 1.84
C ARG A 38 -1.15 -7.45 0.50
N ARG A 39 -2.45 -7.77 0.51
CA ARG A 39 -3.24 -7.99 -0.71
C ARG A 39 -3.25 -6.75 -1.60
N THR A 40 -3.40 -5.56 -1.02
CA THR A 40 -3.35 -4.31 -1.79
C THR A 40 -1.96 -4.07 -2.40
N ALA A 41 -0.87 -4.26 -1.67
CA ALA A 41 0.49 -4.18 -2.23
C ALA A 41 0.70 -5.19 -3.37
N ASP A 42 0.33 -6.44 -3.15
CA ASP A 42 0.55 -7.50 -4.12
C ASP A 42 -0.25 -7.27 -5.41
N LEU A 43 -1.50 -6.82 -5.30
CA LEU A 43 -2.35 -6.51 -6.45
C LEU A 43 -1.77 -5.33 -7.25
N THR A 44 -1.43 -4.24 -6.56
CA THR A 44 -0.96 -3.00 -7.20
C THR A 44 0.39 -3.21 -7.90
N GLU A 45 1.34 -3.90 -7.26
CA GLU A 45 2.61 -4.26 -7.88
C GLU A 45 2.41 -5.14 -9.13
N LYS A 46 1.55 -6.16 -9.05
CA LYS A 46 1.27 -7.04 -10.20
C LYS A 46 0.64 -6.29 -11.36
N ILE A 47 -0.33 -5.41 -11.09
CA ILE A 47 -0.96 -4.55 -12.11
C ILE A 47 0.10 -3.66 -12.76
N PHE A 48 0.96 -3.01 -11.98
CA PHE A 48 2.03 -2.17 -12.52
C PHE A 48 3.02 -2.96 -13.39
N ILE A 49 3.45 -4.14 -12.94
CA ILE A 49 4.36 -4.99 -13.72
C ILE A 49 3.69 -5.40 -15.03
N ALA A 50 2.46 -5.92 -14.98
CA ALA A 50 1.73 -6.36 -16.16
C ALA A 50 1.49 -5.22 -17.15
N ALA A 51 1.05 -4.05 -16.67
CA ALA A 51 0.81 -2.88 -17.49
C ALA A 51 2.08 -2.43 -18.24
N ASN A 52 3.23 -2.41 -17.57
CA ASN A 52 4.49 -2.02 -18.20
C ASN A 52 4.96 -3.04 -19.25
N PHE A 53 4.83 -4.34 -18.99
CA PHE A 53 5.15 -5.37 -19.97
C PHE A 53 4.26 -5.28 -21.21
N ILE A 54 2.93 -5.16 -21.01
CA ILE A 54 1.96 -5.04 -22.11
C ILE A 54 2.24 -3.78 -22.92
N ALA A 55 2.39 -2.63 -22.27
CA ALA A 55 2.65 -1.37 -22.95
C ALA A 55 3.97 -1.39 -23.74
N SER A 56 5.05 -1.93 -23.16
CA SER A 56 6.32 -2.10 -23.87
C SER A 56 6.18 -3.02 -25.07
N ALA A 57 5.43 -4.13 -24.95
CA ALA A 57 5.19 -5.03 -26.08
C ALA A 57 4.39 -4.34 -27.19
N MET A 58 3.38 -3.54 -26.84
CA MET A 58 2.58 -2.76 -27.79
C MET A 58 3.41 -1.71 -28.54
N ILE A 59 4.54 -1.26 -28.00
CA ILE A 59 5.46 -0.34 -28.68
C ILE A 59 6.45 -1.12 -29.56
N ILE A 60 7.08 -2.16 -29.02
CA ILE A 60 8.15 -2.90 -29.70
C ILE A 60 7.61 -3.69 -30.90
N VAL A 61 6.47 -4.39 -30.75
CA VAL A 61 5.94 -5.28 -31.80
C VAL A 61 5.62 -4.52 -33.10
N PRO A 62 4.86 -3.40 -33.08
CA PRO A 62 4.62 -2.62 -34.29
C PRO A 62 5.88 -1.98 -34.86
N THR A 63 6.84 -1.60 -34.00
CA THR A 63 8.12 -1.02 -34.43
C THR A 63 8.91 -2.01 -35.27
N ILE A 64 8.98 -3.28 -34.84
CA ILE A 64 9.65 -4.36 -35.57
C ILE A 64 8.90 -4.68 -36.88
N ILE A 65 7.57 -4.82 -36.83
CA ILE A 65 6.76 -5.20 -38.01
C ILE A 65 6.79 -4.11 -39.09
N LYS A 66 6.66 -2.84 -38.71
CA LYS A 66 6.56 -1.72 -39.65
C LYS A 66 7.91 -1.12 -40.03
N ASN A 67 9.00 -1.57 -39.40
CA ASN A 67 10.36 -1.03 -39.53
C ASN A 67 10.42 0.51 -39.39
N LYS A 68 9.51 1.08 -38.58
CA LYS A 68 9.44 2.52 -38.28
C LYS A 68 9.94 2.74 -36.86
N VAL A 69 11.24 2.99 -36.76
CA VAL A 69 11.93 3.22 -35.50
C VAL A 69 11.65 4.64 -35.03
N SER A 70 10.85 4.80 -33.96
CA SER A 70 10.77 6.07 -33.22
C SER A 70 11.74 6.04 -32.04
N VAL A 71 12.64 7.01 -31.97
CA VAL A 71 13.62 7.11 -30.88
C VAL A 71 12.90 7.26 -29.55
N SER A 72 11.86 8.11 -29.51
CA SER A 72 10.99 8.32 -28.36
C SER A 72 10.25 7.04 -27.91
N GLY A 73 9.72 6.26 -28.86
CA GLY A 73 9.02 5.00 -28.59
C GLY A 73 9.95 3.94 -28.01
N ILE A 74 11.13 3.74 -28.60
CA ILE A 74 12.11 2.79 -28.07
C ILE A 74 12.59 3.19 -26.68
N LEU A 75 12.89 4.48 -26.47
CA LEU A 75 13.29 4.98 -25.17
C LEU A 75 12.19 4.74 -24.11
N MET A 76 10.93 4.96 -24.47
CA MET A 76 9.79 4.68 -23.60
C MET A 76 9.67 3.19 -23.26
N ALA A 77 9.81 2.31 -24.25
CA ALA A 77 9.77 0.86 -24.03
C ALA A 77 10.89 0.41 -23.07
N ILE A 78 12.10 0.92 -23.24
CA ILE A 78 13.23 0.66 -22.32
C ILE A 78 12.88 1.14 -20.91
N VAL A 79 12.37 2.36 -20.77
CA VAL A 79 11.96 2.93 -19.47
C VAL A 79 10.88 2.08 -18.80
N MET A 80 9.90 1.57 -19.56
CA MET A 80 8.85 0.67 -19.06
C MET A 80 9.40 -0.68 -18.57
N LEU A 81 10.30 -1.30 -19.34
CA LEU A 81 10.92 -2.57 -18.98
C LEU A 81 11.84 -2.44 -17.76
N VAL A 82 12.68 -1.40 -17.72
CA VAL A 82 13.55 -1.09 -16.57
C VAL A 82 12.69 -0.86 -15.32
N SER A 83 11.57 -0.14 -15.46
CA SER A 83 10.64 0.09 -14.35
C SER A 83 10.00 -1.21 -13.88
N ALA A 84 9.52 -2.07 -14.78
CA ALA A 84 8.97 -3.37 -14.41
C ALA A 84 10.00 -4.24 -13.67
N GLY A 85 11.25 -4.29 -14.16
CA GLY A 85 12.35 -5.01 -13.52
C GLY A 85 12.68 -4.45 -12.13
N TYR A 86 12.71 -3.13 -11.98
CA TYR A 86 12.92 -2.47 -10.69
C TYR A 86 11.80 -2.81 -9.68
N ILE A 87 10.54 -2.84 -10.12
CA ILE A 87 9.40 -3.22 -9.27
C ILE A 87 9.51 -4.68 -8.83
N ILE A 88 9.86 -5.60 -9.73
CA ILE A 88 10.09 -7.01 -9.40
C ILE A 88 11.20 -7.15 -8.35
N HIS A 89 12.33 -6.45 -8.53
CA HIS A 89 13.44 -6.47 -7.58
C HIS A 89 13.00 -5.96 -6.20
N ARG A 90 12.28 -4.83 -6.15
CA ARG A 90 11.75 -4.24 -4.90
C ARG A 90 10.73 -5.15 -4.22
N ARG A 91 9.84 -5.77 -4.98
CA ARG A 91 8.87 -6.77 -4.50
C ARG A 91 9.57 -7.95 -3.85
N ASN A 92 10.60 -8.51 -4.50
CA ASN A 92 11.36 -9.62 -3.94
C ASN A 92 12.06 -9.24 -2.63
N LYS A 93 12.63 -8.03 -2.56
CA LYS A 93 13.22 -7.51 -1.31
C LYS A 93 12.17 -7.37 -0.20
N ARG A 94 10.97 -6.86 -0.53
CA ARG A 94 9.84 -6.73 0.40
C ARG A 94 9.43 -8.10 0.95
N LEU A 95 9.23 -9.09 0.08
CA LEU A 95 8.83 -10.44 0.49
C LEU A 95 9.87 -11.07 1.44
N LYS A 96 11.17 -10.96 1.15
CA LYS A 96 12.23 -11.43 2.05
C LYS A 96 12.27 -10.73 3.40
N THR A 97 11.84 -9.47 3.47
CA THR A 97 11.83 -8.71 4.73
C THR A 97 10.62 -9.10 5.59
N GLN A 98 9.55 -9.63 5.01
CA GLN A 98 8.34 -10.02 5.75
C GLN A 98 8.56 -11.22 6.67
N ASP A 99 9.55 -12.07 6.37
CA ASP A 99 9.86 -13.28 7.13
C ASP A 99 10.75 -12.99 8.36
N ASN A 100 11.20 -11.75 8.53
CA ASN A 100 12.09 -11.34 9.64
C ASN A 100 11.34 -10.71 10.83
N PHE A 101 10.00 -10.67 10.80
CA PHE A 101 9.20 -10.08 11.89
C PHE A 101 8.77 -11.17 12.86
N ASP A 102 8.75 -10.84 14.15
CA ASP A 102 8.32 -11.74 15.21
C ASP A 102 6.84 -12.14 15.06
N GLU A 103 6.51 -13.38 15.43
CA GLU A 103 5.13 -13.90 15.48
C GLU A 103 4.38 -13.39 16.73
N SER A 104 4.34 -12.08 16.93
CA SER A 104 3.61 -11.40 18.02
C SER A 104 2.62 -10.37 17.47
N ILE A 105 1.65 -9.92 18.29
CA ILE A 105 0.71 -8.86 17.90
C ILE A 105 1.45 -7.59 17.44
N LEU A 106 2.49 -7.19 18.19
CA LEU A 106 3.32 -6.03 17.85
C LEU A 106 4.16 -6.29 16.61
N GLY A 107 4.75 -7.48 16.46
CA GLY A 107 5.51 -7.87 15.27
C GLY A 107 4.67 -7.87 13.99
N ASP A 108 3.43 -8.37 14.06
CA ASP A 108 2.46 -8.34 12.98
C ASP A 108 2.07 -6.93 12.58
N LEU A 109 1.92 -6.05 13.57
CA LEU A 109 1.58 -4.66 13.36
C LEU A 109 2.74 -3.88 12.75
N ASP A 110 3.97 -4.12 13.21
CA ASP A 110 5.18 -3.52 12.64
C ASP A 110 5.40 -3.99 11.20
N ASN A 111 5.14 -5.27 10.90
CA ASN A 111 5.13 -5.79 9.52
C ASN A 111 4.10 -5.07 8.65
N ALA A 112 2.88 -4.88 9.16
CA ALA A 112 1.82 -4.16 8.46
C ALA A 112 2.19 -2.69 8.23
N ILE A 113 2.80 -2.02 9.21
CA ILE A 113 3.28 -0.63 9.09
C ILE A 113 4.39 -0.54 8.05
N ALA A 114 5.38 -1.43 8.09
CA ALA A 114 6.46 -1.46 7.10
C ALA A 114 5.93 -1.67 5.67
N THR A 115 4.93 -2.54 5.52
CA THR A 115 4.24 -2.76 4.23
C THR A 115 3.48 -1.51 3.77
N ALA A 116 2.75 -0.84 4.66
CA ALA A 116 2.05 0.40 4.34
C ALA A 116 3.03 1.54 3.99
N ASP A 117 4.16 1.64 4.70
CA ASP A 117 5.21 2.61 4.43
C ASP A 117 5.86 2.40 3.07
N TYR A 118 6.10 1.15 2.70
CA TYR A 118 6.54 0.78 1.35
C TYR A 118 5.52 1.24 0.29
N GLN A 119 4.23 0.98 0.46
CA GLN A 119 3.20 1.39 -0.51
C GLN A 119 3.11 2.91 -0.67
N VAL A 120 3.23 3.66 0.43
CA VAL A 120 3.24 5.13 0.39
C VAL A 120 4.44 5.64 -0.41
N LYS A 121 5.64 5.06 -0.20
CA LYS A 121 6.85 5.41 -0.97
C LYS A 121 6.70 5.03 -2.44
N PHE A 122 6.23 3.80 -2.71
CA PHE A 122 5.97 3.30 -4.05
C PHE A 122 5.01 4.20 -4.83
N SER A 123 3.90 4.59 -4.22
CA SER A 123 2.89 5.49 -4.79
C SER A 123 3.41 6.92 -5.04
N LYS A 124 4.38 7.41 -4.27
CA LYS A 124 5.06 8.68 -4.57
C LYS A 124 5.97 8.54 -5.79
N THR A 125 6.80 7.50 -5.83
CA THR A 125 7.71 7.24 -6.95
C THR A 125 6.95 6.96 -8.25
N SER A 126 5.86 6.19 -8.20
CA SER A 126 5.06 5.84 -9.38
C SER A 126 4.39 7.05 -10.04
N ARG A 127 4.11 8.12 -9.28
CA ARG A 127 3.59 9.38 -9.84
C ARG A 127 4.64 10.12 -10.66
N PHE A 128 5.88 10.18 -10.19
CA PHE A 128 6.98 10.75 -10.99
C PHE A 128 7.22 9.92 -12.25
N TYR A 129 7.17 8.60 -12.14
CA TYR A 129 7.24 7.70 -13.28
C TYR A 129 6.13 7.97 -14.31
N LEU A 130 4.88 8.12 -13.86
CA LEU A 130 3.75 8.41 -14.74
C LEU A 130 3.96 9.71 -15.51
N LEU A 131 4.51 10.75 -14.89
CA LEU A 131 4.85 11.99 -15.60
C LEU A 131 5.87 11.77 -16.72
N SER A 132 6.92 10.99 -16.46
CA SER A 132 7.90 10.64 -17.51
C SER A 132 7.25 9.88 -18.67
N VAL A 133 6.36 8.94 -18.37
CA VAL A 133 5.62 8.20 -19.40
C VAL A 133 4.71 9.13 -20.21
N VAL A 134 4.00 10.05 -19.56
CA VAL A 134 3.15 11.05 -20.24
C VAL A 134 3.97 11.88 -21.20
N VAL A 135 5.09 12.44 -20.75
CA VAL A 135 5.95 13.29 -21.57
C VAL A 135 6.43 12.52 -22.79
N LEU A 136 7.03 11.34 -22.60
CA LEU A 136 7.52 10.51 -23.71
C LEU A 136 6.39 10.08 -24.67
N SER A 137 5.20 9.81 -24.14
CA SER A 137 4.04 9.42 -24.95
C SER A 137 3.58 10.56 -25.84
N MET A 138 3.52 11.76 -25.30
CA MET A 138 3.16 12.95 -26.07
C MET A 138 4.20 13.25 -27.15
N THR A 139 5.51 13.17 -26.85
CA THR A 139 6.55 13.37 -27.87
C THR A 139 6.47 12.31 -28.98
N ALA A 140 6.27 11.04 -28.63
CA ALA A 140 6.14 9.96 -29.62
C ALA A 140 4.93 10.16 -30.55
N LEU A 141 3.80 10.60 -30.02
CA LEU A 141 2.60 10.88 -30.83
C LEU A 141 2.80 12.10 -31.75
N LEU A 142 3.48 13.15 -31.26
CA LEU A 142 3.83 14.32 -32.06
C LEU A 142 4.77 13.96 -33.23
N GLU A 143 5.81 13.13 -32.97
CA GLU A 143 6.74 12.65 -34.02
C GLU A 143 6.03 11.85 -35.11
N SER A 144 5.02 11.06 -34.73
CA SER A 144 4.27 10.22 -35.66
C SER A 144 3.23 10.97 -36.51
N GLY A 145 3.08 12.29 -36.32
CA GLY A 145 2.09 13.10 -37.03
C GLY A 145 0.65 12.70 -36.72
N THR A 146 0.40 12.20 -35.51
CA THR A 146 -0.93 11.73 -35.11
C THR A 146 -1.92 12.90 -35.13
N PRO A 147 -3.17 12.70 -35.61
CA PRO A 147 -4.18 13.75 -35.61
C PRO A 147 -4.47 14.29 -34.20
N TRP A 148 -4.75 15.59 -34.12
CA TRP A 148 -4.87 16.35 -32.87
C TRP A 148 -5.93 15.80 -31.89
N TRP A 149 -7.00 15.16 -32.39
CA TRP A 149 -8.05 14.58 -31.54
C TRP A 149 -7.55 13.36 -30.75
N VAL A 150 -6.61 12.58 -31.28
CA VAL A 150 -5.99 11.46 -30.56
C VAL A 150 -5.07 12.00 -29.47
N LEU A 151 -4.31 13.07 -29.75
CA LEU A 151 -3.50 13.75 -28.74
C LEU A 151 -4.38 14.25 -27.58
N ALA A 152 -5.53 14.86 -27.89
CA ALA A 152 -6.50 15.30 -26.88
C ALA A 152 -7.05 14.11 -26.05
N LEU A 153 -7.42 13.01 -26.71
CA LEU A 153 -7.92 11.80 -26.04
C LEU A 153 -6.87 11.22 -25.09
N VAL A 154 -5.62 11.10 -25.54
CA VAL A 154 -4.51 10.58 -24.72
C VAL A 154 -4.22 11.51 -23.54
N ALA A 155 -4.25 12.83 -23.76
CA ALA A 155 -4.08 13.82 -22.68
C ALA A 155 -5.17 13.69 -21.61
N VAL A 156 -6.44 13.56 -22.03
CA VAL A 156 -7.57 13.33 -21.10
C VAL A 156 -7.41 12.02 -20.34
N PHE A 157 -7.03 10.93 -21.03
CA PHE A 157 -6.79 9.64 -20.39
C PHE A 157 -5.72 9.72 -19.29
N PHE A 158 -4.60 10.39 -19.58
CA PHE A 158 -3.55 10.60 -18.59
C PHE A 158 -3.99 11.50 -17.44
N PHE A 159 -4.79 12.53 -17.71
CA PHE A 159 -5.35 13.40 -16.67
C PHE A 159 -6.25 12.63 -15.69
N VAL A 160 -7.15 11.79 -16.22
CA VAL A 160 -8.00 10.91 -15.38
C VAL A 160 -7.15 9.95 -14.57
N THR A 161 -6.13 9.34 -15.19
CA THR A 161 -5.20 8.42 -14.51
C THR A 161 -4.43 9.12 -13.39
N TYR A 162 -4.02 10.36 -13.59
CA TYR A 162 -3.34 11.16 -12.57
C TYR A 162 -4.24 11.48 -11.38
N ILE A 163 -5.51 11.85 -11.62
CA ILE A 163 -6.50 12.06 -10.56
C ILE A 163 -6.73 10.77 -9.78
N ALA A 164 -6.93 9.65 -10.48
CA ALA A 164 -7.11 8.34 -9.85
C ALA A 164 -5.92 7.98 -8.95
N ALA A 165 -4.69 8.14 -9.43
CA ALA A 165 -3.48 7.87 -8.66
C ALA A 165 -3.35 8.78 -7.42
N ARG A 166 -3.76 10.05 -7.52
CA ARG A 166 -3.78 10.98 -6.39
C ARG A 166 -4.83 10.59 -5.34
N TRP A 167 -6.02 10.20 -5.79
CA TRP A 167 -7.10 9.75 -4.93
C TRP A 167 -6.72 8.45 -4.21
N GLU A 168 -6.16 7.49 -4.94
CA GLU A 168 -5.71 6.21 -4.39
C GLU A 168 -4.65 6.42 -3.29
N HIS A 169 -3.68 7.31 -3.53
CA HIS A 169 -2.65 7.65 -2.55
C HIS A 169 -3.22 8.20 -1.24
N ARG A 170 -4.16 9.14 -1.35
CA ARG A 170 -4.73 9.83 -0.19
C ARG A 170 -5.68 8.90 0.58
N THR A 171 -6.54 8.18 -0.14
CA THR A 171 -7.67 7.47 0.45
C THR A 171 -7.27 6.10 0.99
N PHE A 172 -6.40 5.35 0.31
CA PHE A 172 -6.06 3.99 0.74
C PHE A 172 -4.72 3.93 1.47
N TYR A 173 -3.65 4.42 0.84
CA TYR A 173 -2.29 4.21 1.37
C TYR A 173 -2.02 5.07 2.61
N ALA A 174 -2.37 6.36 2.56
CA ALA A 174 -2.14 7.27 3.68
C ALA A 174 -3.05 6.96 4.88
N SER A 175 -4.32 6.61 4.63
CA SER A 175 -5.27 6.26 5.70
C SER A 175 -4.87 4.96 6.40
N GLN A 176 -4.54 3.91 5.64
CA GLN A 176 -4.15 2.62 6.19
C GLN A 176 -2.89 2.74 7.07
N LYS A 177 -1.91 3.51 6.63
CA LYS A 177 -0.71 3.80 7.42
C LYS A 177 -1.05 4.51 8.74
N ARG A 178 -1.93 5.52 8.70
CA ARG A 178 -2.34 6.28 9.89
C ARG A 178 -3.07 5.38 10.90
N ASP A 179 -3.99 4.55 10.41
CA ASP A 179 -4.76 3.64 11.24
C ASP A 179 -3.87 2.59 11.94
N LEU A 180 -2.89 2.03 11.22
CA LEU A 180 -1.96 1.06 11.79
C LEU A 180 -1.05 1.68 12.86
N ARG A 181 -0.57 2.90 12.63
CA ARG A 181 0.22 3.64 13.65
C ARG A 181 -0.60 3.95 14.89
N ALA A 182 -1.85 4.39 14.72
CA ALA A 182 -2.74 4.66 15.85
C ALA A 182 -3.04 3.39 16.66
N MET A 183 -3.11 2.21 16.04
CA MET A 183 -3.26 0.94 16.77
C MET A 183 -2.00 0.60 17.56
N ARG A 184 -0.82 0.84 16.99
CA ARG A 184 0.45 0.55 17.65
C ARG A 184 0.63 1.41 18.89
N GLU A 185 0.38 2.69 18.75
CA GLU A 185 0.47 3.66 19.84
C GLU A 185 -0.49 3.30 20.98
N LYS A 186 -1.73 2.90 20.67
CA LYS A 186 -2.68 2.43 21.67
C LYS A 186 -2.23 1.17 22.40
N LEU A 187 -1.69 0.19 21.68
CA LEU A 187 -1.19 -1.06 22.26
C LEU A 187 0.01 -0.83 23.18
N VAL A 188 0.97 -0.02 22.74
CA VAL A 188 2.14 0.34 23.53
C VAL A 188 1.74 1.12 24.78
N ASN A 189 0.77 2.03 24.68
CA ASN A 189 0.29 2.76 25.85
C ASN A 189 -0.43 1.83 26.84
N MET A 190 -1.24 0.88 26.37
CA MET A 190 -1.90 -0.12 27.23
C MET A 190 -0.88 -1.00 27.97
N GLU A 191 0.18 -1.43 27.29
CA GLU A 191 1.26 -2.24 27.90
C GLU A 191 2.07 -1.44 28.95
N ASN A 192 2.23 -0.12 28.75
CA ASN A 192 2.90 0.76 29.72
C ASN A 192 1.98 1.23 30.87
N GLU A 193 0.65 1.15 30.70
CA GLU A 193 -0.35 1.56 31.70
C GLU A 193 -0.77 0.40 32.64
N GLU A 194 -0.28 -0.83 32.46
CA GLU A 194 -0.44 -1.88 33.47
C GLU A 194 0.25 -1.44 34.77
N PRO A 195 -0.51 -1.12 35.85
CA PRO A 195 0.09 -0.69 37.09
C PRO A 195 0.75 -1.89 37.75
N GLU A 196 1.99 -1.69 38.22
CA GLU A 196 2.63 -2.53 39.23
C GLU A 196 1.60 -2.95 40.26
N SER A 197 1.41 -4.27 40.41
CA SER A 197 0.34 -4.80 41.27
C SER A 197 0.49 -4.21 42.68
N PRO A 198 -0.60 -3.75 43.34
CA PRO A 198 -0.54 -3.24 44.70
C PRO A 198 -0.43 -4.37 45.75
N ILE A 199 0.14 -5.53 45.40
CA ILE A 199 0.25 -6.69 46.29
C ILE A 199 1.43 -6.55 47.27
N ASP A 200 2.34 -5.60 47.08
CA ASP A 200 3.54 -5.46 47.93
C ASP A 200 3.36 -4.55 49.17
N ASN A 201 2.14 -4.11 49.49
CA ASN A 201 1.84 -3.28 50.67
C ASN A 201 0.96 -3.98 51.73
N MET A 202 0.90 -5.30 51.73
CA MET A 202 0.30 -6.08 52.83
C MET A 202 1.27 -7.17 53.34
N ILE A 203 2.41 -6.75 53.89
CA ILE A 203 3.16 -7.50 54.90
C ILE A 203 3.52 -6.54 56.04
#